data_AF-A0A5J6MCZ8-F1
#
_entry.id   AF-A0A5J6MCZ8-F1
#
_cell.length_a   1.000
_cell.length_b   1.000
_cell.length_c   1.000
_cell.angle_alpha   90.00
_cell.angle_beta   90.00
_cell.angle_gamma   90.00
#
_symmetry.space_group_name_H-M   'P 1'
#
loop_
_entity.id
_entity.type
_entity.pdbx_description
1 polymer ?
#
loop_
_entity_poly.entity_id
_entity_poly.type
_entity_poly.pdbx_seq_one_letter_code
_entity_poly.pdbx_strand_id
1 'polypeptide(L)'
;MVADTRSGPTAGSAEIPAAALFDRLLALDTHRQDEDRLNLLDWVMSLPDDLDPARAARAVLDYQSGSPGPTLSAPLHQLLDVVSQFSLSRLARYASERRRSRFHHHPAFGESLT
;
A
#
# COMPACT_ATOMS: atom_id res chain seq x y z
N MET A 1 8.83 -43.38 16.14
CA MET A 1 8.36 -42.01 16.41
C MET A 1 9.39 -41.07 15.84
N VAL A 2 9.10 -40.44 14.71
CA VAL A 2 10.02 -39.55 13.99
C VAL A 2 9.80 -38.14 14.52
N ALA A 3 10.88 -37.47 14.93
CA ALA A 3 10.90 -36.05 15.21
C ALA A 3 10.87 -35.28 13.88
N ASP A 4 10.01 -34.27 13.76
CA ASP A 4 10.21 -33.19 12.79
C ASP A 4 9.92 -31.85 13.47
N THR A 5 11.02 -31.15 13.72
CA THR A 5 11.12 -29.75 14.10
C THR A 5 11.10 -28.89 12.84
N ARG A 6 10.07 -28.04 12.67
CA ARG A 6 10.00 -26.87 11.77
C ARG A 6 8.63 -26.22 12.00
N SER A 7 8.42 -24.94 12.25
CA SER A 7 9.23 -23.73 12.14
C SER A 7 8.55 -22.71 13.08
N GLY A 8 9.26 -22.06 14.01
CA GLY A 8 9.74 -20.69 13.78
C GLY A 8 8.61 -19.70 13.49
N PRO A 9 8.20 -18.81 14.42
CA PRO A 9 7.34 -17.68 14.07
C PRO A 9 8.13 -16.81 13.08
N THR A 10 7.71 -16.85 11.80
CA THR A 10 8.28 -15.99 10.76
C THR A 10 8.12 -14.55 11.20
N ALA A 11 9.27 -13.89 11.31
CA ALA A 11 9.47 -12.47 11.59
C ALA A 11 8.30 -11.61 11.11
N GLY A 12 7.69 -10.90 12.08
CA GLY A 12 6.63 -9.95 11.83
C GLY A 12 7.08 -8.85 10.88
N SER A 13 6.64 -8.94 9.63
CA SER A 13 6.17 -7.73 8.96
C SER A 13 5.06 -7.18 9.82
N ALA A 14 5.18 -5.95 10.30
CA ALA A 14 4.08 -5.27 10.96
C ALA A 14 2.96 -5.09 9.91
N GLU A 15 2.11 -6.11 9.76
CA GLU A 15 0.92 -6.03 8.92
C GLU A 15 0.04 -4.94 9.50
N ILE A 16 -0.09 -3.82 8.78
CA ILE A 16 -1.01 -2.77 9.20
C ILE A 16 -2.42 -3.36 9.12
N PRO A 17 -3.19 -3.36 10.22
CA PRO A 17 -4.52 -3.91 10.22
C PRO A 17 -5.42 -3.14 9.24
N ALA A 18 -6.27 -3.87 8.51
CA ALA A 18 -7.18 -3.29 7.52
C ALA A 18 -8.05 -2.15 8.09
N ALA A 19 -8.44 -2.26 9.37
CA ALA A 19 -9.14 -1.22 10.10
C ALA A 19 -8.35 0.11 10.13
N ALA A 20 -7.05 0.08 10.41
CA ALA A 20 -6.23 1.29 10.46
C ALA A 20 -6.02 1.92 9.07
N LEU A 21 -5.96 1.10 8.02
CA LEU A 21 -5.93 1.57 6.64
C LEU A 21 -7.26 2.23 6.24
N PHE A 22 -8.37 1.63 6.65
CA PHE A 22 -9.72 2.13 6.45
C PHE A 22 -9.94 3.45 7.19
N ASP A 23 -9.59 3.54 8.48
CA ASP A 23 -9.77 4.75 9.31
C ASP A 23 -9.00 5.95 8.73
N ARG A 24 -7.78 5.74 8.26
CA ARG A 24 -6.99 6.79 7.59
C ARG A 24 -7.66 7.29 6.31
N LEU A 25 -8.18 6.36 5.52
CA LEU A 25 -8.84 6.70 4.27
C LEU A 25 -10.18 7.42 4.52
N LEU A 26 -10.93 6.98 5.53
CA LEU A 26 -12.18 7.61 5.97
C LEU A 26 -11.94 9.03 6.49
N ALA A 27 -10.84 9.27 7.19
CA ALA A 27 -10.46 10.63 7.63
C ALA A 27 -10.20 11.55 6.43
N LEU A 28 -9.48 11.08 5.41
CA LEU A 28 -9.22 11.86 4.19
C LEU A 28 -10.51 12.15 3.42
N ASP A 29 -11.36 11.14 3.26
CA ASP A 29 -12.68 11.24 2.62
C ASP A 29 -13.57 12.28 3.32
N THR A 30 -13.56 12.31 4.66
CA THR A 30 -14.36 13.26 5.45
C THR A 30 -13.86 14.70 5.33
N HIS A 31 -12.55 14.91 5.21
CA HIS A 31 -11.96 16.26 5.16
C HIS A 31 -11.95 16.88 3.76
N ARG A 32 -12.00 16.08 2.69
CA ARG A 32 -11.79 16.55 1.30
C ARG A 32 -12.72 15.82 0.33
N GLN A 33 -14.04 15.93 0.57
CA GLN A 33 -15.09 15.17 -0.15
C GLN A 33 -15.13 15.36 -1.68
N ASP A 34 -14.52 16.42 -2.22
CA ASP A 34 -14.48 16.69 -3.68
C ASP A 34 -13.13 16.30 -4.32
N GLU A 35 -12.17 15.81 -3.52
CA GLU A 35 -10.79 15.55 -3.95
C GLU A 35 -10.41 14.06 -3.85
N ASP A 36 -11.33 13.14 -4.17
CA ASP A 36 -11.17 11.69 -4.00
C ASP A 36 -9.87 11.12 -4.57
N ARG A 37 -9.44 11.64 -5.72
CA ARG A 37 -8.19 11.23 -6.37
C ARG A 37 -6.95 11.65 -5.58
N LEU A 38 -6.98 12.82 -4.96
CA LEU A 38 -5.92 13.30 -4.09
C LEU A 38 -5.95 12.55 -2.76
N ASN A 39 -7.13 12.29 -2.21
CA ASN A 39 -7.28 11.47 -1.00
C ASN A 39 -6.71 10.06 -1.19
N LEU A 40 -7.00 9.43 -2.33
CA LEU A 40 -6.43 8.13 -2.66
C LEU A 40 -4.91 8.20 -2.86
N LEU A 41 -4.41 9.23 -3.55
CA LEU A 41 -2.97 9.42 -3.74
C LEU A 41 -2.24 9.61 -2.40
N ASP A 42 -2.75 10.49 -1.55
CA ASP A 42 -2.21 10.77 -0.21
C ASP A 42 -2.24 9.50 0.65
N TRP A 43 -3.32 8.73 0.58
CA TRP A 43 -3.43 7.44 1.26
C TRP A 43 -2.38 6.44 0.74
N VAL A 44 -2.25 6.25 -0.57
CA VAL A 44 -1.25 5.36 -1.18
C VAL A 44 0.18 5.78 -0.80
N MET A 45 0.47 7.08 -0.80
CA MET A 45 1.79 7.62 -0.44
C MET A 45 2.09 7.50 1.07
N SER A 46 1.06 7.33 1.90
CA SER A 46 1.18 7.07 3.34
C SER A 46 1.38 5.59 3.70
N LEU A 47 1.23 4.69 2.72
CA LEU A 47 1.43 3.26 2.94
C LEU A 47 2.93 2.95 3.16
N PRO A 48 3.26 1.92 3.95
CA PRO A 48 4.64 1.42 4.04
C PRO A 48 5.19 1.03 2.67
N ASP A 49 6.48 1.27 2.46
CA ASP A 49 7.19 0.93 1.20
C ASP A 49 7.12 -0.57 0.83
N ASP A 50 6.80 -1.42 1.80
CA ASP A 50 6.71 -2.88 1.67
C ASP A 50 5.28 -3.38 1.44
N LEU A 51 4.29 -2.50 1.59
CA LEU A 51 2.88 -2.83 1.45
C LEU A 51 2.42 -2.47 0.03
N ASP A 52 1.93 -3.48 -0.70
CA ASP A 52 1.36 -3.28 -2.03
C ASP A 52 0.03 -2.51 -1.93
N PRO A 53 -0.11 -1.35 -2.59
CA PRO A 53 -1.36 -0.59 -2.64
C PRO A 53 -2.56 -1.42 -3.10
N ALA A 54 -2.39 -2.38 -4.02
CA ALA A 54 -3.48 -3.25 -4.46
C ALA A 54 -3.94 -4.20 -3.34
N ARG A 55 -3.00 -4.75 -2.56
CA ARG A 55 -3.33 -5.59 -1.39
C ARG A 55 -3.97 -4.76 -0.28
N ALA A 56 -3.46 -3.55 -0.04
CA ALA A 56 -4.04 -2.63 0.92
C ALA A 56 -5.49 -2.26 0.53
N ALA A 57 -5.72 -1.93 -0.74
CA ALA A 57 -7.05 -1.59 -1.24
C ALA A 57 -8.02 -2.76 -1.10
N ARG A 58 -7.57 -3.98 -1.45
CA ARG A 58 -8.39 -5.18 -1.28
C ARG A 58 -8.76 -5.42 0.18
N ALA A 59 -7.79 -5.31 1.10
CA ALA A 59 -8.03 -5.49 2.53
C ALA A 59 -9.04 -4.46 3.09
N VAL A 60 -8.98 -3.21 2.62
CA VAL A 60 -9.93 -2.15 3.00
C VAL A 60 -11.35 -2.46 2.50
N LEU A 61 -11.50 -2.92 1.26
CA LEU A 61 -12.79 -3.31 0.70
C LEU A 61 -13.38 -4.54 1.42
N ASP A 62 -12.56 -5.55 1.68
CA ASP A 62 -12.97 -6.74 2.42
C ASP A 62 -13.41 -6.37 3.85
N TYR A 63 -12.67 -5.49 4.53
CA TYR A 63 -13.01 -5.00 5.87
C TYR A 63 -14.35 -4.25 5.90
N GLN A 64 -14.59 -3.37 4.92
CA GLN A 64 -15.86 -2.64 4.81
C GLN A 64 -17.05 -3.57 4.53
N SER A 65 -16.85 -4.64 3.75
CA SER A 65 -17.92 -5.60 3.45
C SER A 65 -18.36 -6.41 4.69
N GLY A 66 -17.45 -6.64 5.63
CA GLY A 66 -17.69 -7.42 6.85
C GLY A 66 -18.10 -6.60 8.07
N SER A 67 -18.02 -5.27 8.00
CA SER A 67 -18.22 -4.37 9.15
C SER A 67 -19.44 -3.45 8.94
N PRO A 68 -20.49 -3.56 9.76
CA PRO A 68 -21.58 -2.58 9.76
C PRO A 68 -21.07 -1.30 10.44
N GLY A 69 -20.68 -0.30 9.65
CA GLY A 69 -20.04 0.92 10.14
C GLY A 69 -20.08 2.07 9.14
N PRO A 70 -19.32 3.15 9.38
CA PRO A 70 -19.16 4.22 8.42
C PRO A 70 -18.64 3.66 7.09
N THR A 71 -19.06 4.27 5.99
CA THR A 71 -18.71 3.83 4.63
C THR A 71 -17.99 4.96 3.91
N LEU A 72 -16.99 4.59 3.12
CA LEU A 72 -16.34 5.53 2.20
C LEU A 72 -17.35 6.07 1.19
N SER A 73 -17.10 7.28 0.70
CA SER A 73 -17.84 7.87 -0.42
C SER A 73 -17.83 6.94 -1.65
N ALA A 74 -18.91 6.97 -2.42
CA ALA A 74 -19.05 6.13 -3.60
C ALA A 74 -17.92 6.33 -4.64
N PRO A 75 -17.47 7.56 -4.95
CA PRO A 75 -16.35 7.76 -5.87
C PRO A 75 -15.04 7.14 -5.35
N LEU A 76 -14.74 7.31 -4.08
CA LEU A 76 -13.51 6.82 -3.48
C LEU A 76 -13.52 5.29 -3.35
N HIS A 77 -14.67 4.69 -3.07
CA HIS A 77 -14.87 3.25 -3.13
C HIS A 77 -14.63 2.68 -4.54
N GLN A 78 -15.12 3.34 -5.60
CA GLN A 78 -14.86 2.93 -6.98
C GLN A 78 -13.38 3.01 -7.34
N LEU A 79 -12.68 4.05 -6.89
CA LEU A 79 -11.26 4.18 -7.14
C LEU A 79 -10.45 3.09 -6.42
N LEU A 80 -10.82 2.73 -5.19
CA LEU A 80 -10.23 1.60 -4.48
C LEU A 80 -10.45 0.27 -5.21
N ASP A 81 -11.65 0.04 -5.74
CA ASP A 81 -11.95 -1.17 -6.51
C ASP A 81 -11.02 -1.27 -7.72
N VAL A 82 -10.85 -0.18 -8.47
CA VAL A 82 -9.89 -0.09 -9.59
C VAL A 82 -8.45 -0.35 -9.13
N VAL A 83 -8.01 0.22 -8.00
CA VAL A 83 -6.66 -0.04 -7.45
C VAL A 83 -6.48 -1.51 -7.08
N SER A 84 -7.50 -2.14 -6.48
CA SER A 84 -7.47 -3.53 -6.05
C SER A 84 -7.34 -4.53 -7.22
N GLN A 85 -7.73 -4.11 -8.43
CA GLN A 85 -7.70 -4.92 -9.64
C GLN A 85 -6.34 -4.90 -10.36
N PHE A 86 -5.42 -4.00 -9.99
CA PHE A 86 -4.08 -4.02 -10.58
C PHE A 86 -3.35 -5.30 -10.16
N SER A 87 -2.87 -6.05 -11.15
CA SER A 87 -2.15 -7.30 -10.87
C SER A 87 -0.88 -7.01 -10.07
N LEU A 88 -0.70 -7.76 -8.97
CA LEU A 88 0.49 -7.81 -8.12
C LEU A 88 1.79 -7.68 -8.93
N SER A 89 1.85 -8.36 -10.09
CA SER A 89 3.01 -8.39 -10.98
C SER A 89 3.35 -7.04 -11.63
N ARG A 90 2.37 -6.20 -11.97
CA ARG A 90 2.63 -4.88 -12.60
C ARG A 90 3.12 -3.86 -11.59
N LEU A 91 2.54 -3.83 -10.40
CA LEU A 91 2.92 -2.90 -9.35
C LEU A 91 4.23 -3.32 -8.67
N ALA A 92 4.45 -4.60 -8.40
CA ALA A 92 5.73 -5.11 -7.90
C ALA A 92 6.88 -4.81 -8.88
N ARG A 93 6.63 -4.88 -10.20
CA ARG A 93 7.63 -4.48 -11.20
C ARG A 93 7.96 -2.99 -11.08
N TYR A 94 6.96 -2.12 -10.96
CA TYR A 94 7.17 -0.67 -10.81
C TYR A 94 7.89 -0.32 -9.49
N ALA A 95 7.51 -0.93 -8.37
CA ALA A 95 8.18 -0.76 -7.08
C ALA A 95 9.64 -1.26 -7.12
N SER A 96 9.88 -2.42 -7.76
CA SER A 96 11.23 -2.97 -7.95
C SER A 96 12.10 -2.08 -8.85
N GLU A 97 11.53 -1.52 -9.91
CA GLU A 97 12.18 -0.54 -10.81
C GLU A 97 12.61 0.69 -10.01
N ARG A 98 11.73 1.22 -9.14
CA ARG A 98 12.00 2.41 -8.33
C ARG A 98 13.07 2.16 -7.27
N ARG A 99 13.06 0.98 -6.62
CA ARG A 99 14.12 0.56 -5.68
C ARG A 99 15.47 0.48 -6.41
N ARG A 100 15.53 -0.16 -7.59
CA ARG A 100 16.76 -0.21 -8.40
C ARG A 100 17.25 1.17 -8.81
N SER A 101 16.35 2.09 -9.18
CA SER A 101 16.72 3.47 -9.50
C SER A 101 17.25 4.26 -8.31
N ARG A 102 16.78 4.00 -7.08
CA ARG A 102 17.36 4.61 -5.86
C ARG A 102 18.76 4.07 -5.56
N PHE A 103 19.05 2.80 -5.87
CA PHE A 103 20.40 2.23 -5.70
C PHE A 103 21.37 2.57 -6.85
N HIS A 104 20.86 3.00 -8.01
CA HIS A 104 21.69 3.41 -9.16
C HIS A 104 21.98 4.92 -9.24
N HIS A 105 21.46 5.74 -8.33
CA HIS A 105 21.85 7.15 -8.24
C HIS A 105 23.09 7.33 -7.36
N HIS A 106 24.22 6.81 -7.84
CA HIS A 106 25.52 7.35 -7.49
C HIS A 106 26.13 7.91 -8.76
N PRO A 107 25.96 9.21 -9.07
CA PRO A 107 26.87 9.85 -9.99
C PRO A 107 28.23 9.88 -9.30
N ALA A 108 29.11 8.94 -9.62
CA ALA A 108 30.55 9.16 -9.46
C ALA A 108 31.00 10.17 -10.53
N PHE A 109 30.48 11.39 -10.44
CA PHE A 109 31.05 12.56 -11.12
C PHE A 109 32.15 13.10 -10.21
N GLY A 110 33.29 12.42 -10.24
CA GLY A 110 34.57 12.99 -9.84
C GLY A 110 35.31 13.43 -11.10
N GLU A 111 34.78 14.42 -11.82
CA GLU A 111 35.58 15.16 -12.80
C GLU A 111 36.21 16.38 -12.13
N SER A 112 37.54 16.39 -12.17
CA SER A 112 38.45 17.53 -12.35
C SER A 112 38.48 18.68 -11.33
N LEU A 113 39.65 18.86 -10.70
CA LEU A 113 40.50 20.07 -10.83
C LEU A 113 41.69 20.02 -9.86
N THR A 114 42.87 19.64 -10.34
CA THR A 114 44.15 20.39 -10.23
C THR A 114 45.28 19.63 -10.92
#